data_AF-A0A9W8W8W1-F1
#
_entry.id   AF-A0A9W8W8W1-F1
#
_cell.length_a   1.000
_cell.length_b   1.000
_cell.length_c   1.000
_cell.angle_alpha   90.00
_cell.angle_beta   90.00
_cell.angle_gamma   90.00
#
_symmetry.space_group_name_H-M   'P 1'
#
loop_
_entity.id
_entity.type
_entity.pdbx_description
1 polymer ?
#
loop_
_entity_poly.entity_id
_entity_poly.type
_entity_poly.pdbx_seq_one_letter_code
_entity_poly.pdbx_strand_id
1 'polypeptide(L)'
;MRADTQIPGADPPRPLMQVILQMALADSTPSSKAVLQGILALSSLRLSGNAAAFVHKTKAISALARSLSLDKTRELTSKTVVASMLLYLYETTHPSLTGPSWALYLCGVKKIATSAHMERNTRRCMDHGPFFNWLHYHEIMGHFSLVWPIHK
;
A
#
# COMPACT_ATOMS: atom_id res chain seq x y z
N MET A 1 -26.03 9.47 18.99
CA MET A 1 -26.99 8.99 17.99
C MET A 1 -26.19 8.56 16.76
N ARG A 2 -25.84 7.27 16.68
CA ARG A 2 -25.03 6.70 15.58
C ARG A 2 -26.01 6.18 14.55
N ALA A 3 -25.98 6.73 13.33
CA ALA A 3 -26.80 6.23 12.23
C ALA A 3 -26.13 4.98 11.67
N ASP A 4 -26.62 3.81 12.07
CA ASP A 4 -26.24 2.53 11.49
C ASP A 4 -26.88 2.42 10.10
N THR A 5 -26.16 2.88 9.08
CA THR A 5 -26.47 2.54 7.68
C THR A 5 -25.94 1.15 7.39
N GLN A 6 -26.59 0.13 7.94
CA GLN A 6 -26.32 -1.27 7.57
C GLN A 6 -27.31 -1.71 6.50
N ILE A 7 -26.82 -1.90 5.28
CA ILE A 7 -27.58 -2.49 4.18
C ILE A 7 -27.85 -3.96 4.54
N PRO A 8 -29.10 -4.44 4.56
CA PRO A 8 -29.41 -5.83 4.92
C PRO A 8 -28.69 -6.81 3.98
N GLY A 9 -27.82 -7.65 4.53
CA GLY A 9 -27.06 -8.67 3.79
C GLY A 9 -25.64 -8.27 3.36
N ALA A 10 -25.19 -7.04 3.64
CA ALA A 10 -23.78 -6.66 3.47
C ALA A 10 -22.99 -6.98 4.73
N ASP A 11 -21.92 -7.79 4.61
CA ASP A 11 -20.93 -7.95 5.68
C ASP A 11 -20.45 -6.57 6.15
N PRO A 12 -20.30 -6.33 7.47
CA PRO A 12 -19.78 -5.07 7.95
C PRO A 12 -18.39 -4.81 7.32
N PRO A 13 -18.09 -3.56 6.93
CA PRO A 13 -16.84 -3.24 6.27
C PRO A 13 -15.67 -3.64 7.18
N ARG A 14 -14.88 -4.62 6.73
CA ARG A 14 -13.72 -5.09 7.49
C ARG A 14 -12.73 -3.94 7.66
N PRO A 15 -12.23 -3.68 8.87
CA PRO A 15 -11.20 -2.68 9.07
C PRO A 15 -10.00 -2.92 8.15
N LEU A 16 -9.54 -1.87 7.46
CA LEU A 16 -8.42 -1.93 6.50
C LEU A 16 -7.23 -2.73 7.06
N MET A 17 -6.85 -2.46 8.31
CA MET A 17 -5.74 -3.12 9.00
C MET A 17 -5.93 -4.64 9.14
N GLN A 18 -7.15 -5.11 9.37
CA GLN A 18 -7.43 -6.55 9.45
C GLN A 18 -7.18 -7.22 8.10
N VAL A 19 -7.59 -6.57 7.00
CA VAL A 19 -7.37 -7.10 5.66
C VAL A 19 -5.89 -7.06 5.27
N ILE A 20 -5.16 -6.00 5.65
CA ILE A 20 -3.70 -5.92 5.49
C ILE A 20 -3.00 -7.06 6.22
N LEU A 21 -3.41 -7.35 7.46
CA LEU A 21 -2.82 -8.45 8.25
C LEU A 21 -3.13 -9.82 7.63
N GLN A 22 -4.35 -10.03 7.14
CA GLN A 22 -4.72 -11.24 6.40
C GLN A 22 -3.85 -11.42 5.15
N MET A 23 -3.61 -10.35 4.37
CA MET A 23 -2.72 -10.39 3.22
C MET A 23 -1.28 -10.73 3.59
N ALA A 24 -0.78 -10.23 4.72
CA ALA A 24 0.56 -10.51 5.20
C ALA A 24 0.76 -11.99 5.60
N LEU A 25 -0.30 -12.63 6.07
CA LEU A 25 -0.28 -13.99 6.62
C LEU A 25 -0.91 -15.04 5.69
N ALA A 26 -1.41 -14.65 4.52
CA ALA A 26 -2.13 -15.53 3.60
C ALA A 26 -1.27 -16.67 3.06
N ASP A 27 0.00 -16.40 2.74
CA ASP A 27 0.91 -17.37 2.13
C ASP A 27 2.39 -16.92 2.27
N SER A 28 3.31 -17.74 1.78
CA SER A 28 4.76 -17.46 1.75
C SER A 28 5.23 -16.78 0.46
N THR A 29 4.34 -16.20 -0.34
CA THR A 29 4.72 -15.54 -1.60
C THR A 29 5.52 -14.25 -1.34
N PRO A 30 6.32 -13.79 -2.31
CA PRO A 30 7.04 -12.52 -2.19
C PRO A 30 6.12 -11.33 -1.88
N SER A 31 4.89 -11.32 -2.40
CA SER A 31 3.92 -10.26 -2.18
C SER A 31 3.39 -10.21 -0.74
N SER A 32 3.01 -11.34 -0.16
CA SER A 32 2.60 -11.43 1.26
C SER A 32 3.77 -11.08 2.18
N LYS A 33 4.98 -11.54 1.83
CA LYS A 33 6.20 -11.18 2.56
C LYS A 33 6.49 -9.67 2.50
N ALA A 34 6.24 -9.02 1.36
CA ALA A 34 6.40 -7.58 1.23
C ALA A 34 5.45 -6.82 2.17
N VAL A 35 4.18 -7.24 2.25
CA VAL A 35 3.19 -6.68 3.17
C VAL A 35 3.62 -6.88 4.62
N LEU A 36 4.00 -8.10 5.01
CA LEU A 36 4.45 -8.42 6.36
C LEU A 36 5.64 -7.56 6.79
N GLN A 37 6.66 -7.45 5.93
CA GLN A 37 7.85 -6.66 6.24
C GLN A 37 7.52 -5.16 6.31
N GLY A 38 6.56 -4.66 5.53
CA GLY A 38 6.05 -3.28 5.65
C GLY A 38 5.39 -3.01 7.01
N ILE A 39 4.55 -3.94 7.51
CA ILE A 39 3.94 -3.86 8.84
C ILE A 39 5.03 -3.85 9.93
N LEU A 40 6.01 -4.75 9.84
CA LEU A 40 7.10 -4.85 10.79
C LEU A 40 7.99 -3.60 10.78
N ALA A 41 8.20 -2.98 9.62
CA ALA A 41 8.96 -1.73 9.51
C ALA A 41 8.26 -0.59 10.28
N LEU A 42 6.96 -0.39 10.05
CA LEU A 42 6.17 0.62 10.76
C LEU A 42 6.10 0.35 12.27
N SER A 43 5.92 -0.92 12.66
CA SER A 43 5.85 -1.31 14.06
C SER A 43 7.20 -1.08 14.76
N SER A 44 8.30 -1.42 14.08
CA SER A 44 9.66 -1.24 14.61
C SER A 44 10.02 0.23 14.80
N LEU A 45 9.51 1.16 13.98
CA LEU A 45 9.71 2.61 14.20
C LEU A 45 9.24 3.04 15.60
N ARG A 46 8.21 2.37 16.15
CA ARG A 46 7.66 2.69 17.47
C ARG A 46 8.28 1.84 18.59
N LEU A 47 8.55 0.56 18.31
CA LEU A 47 8.84 -0.43 19.36
C LEU A 47 10.31 -0.82 19.47
N SER A 48 11.06 -0.77 18.36
CA SER A 48 12.40 -1.36 18.26
C SER A 48 13.47 -0.38 17.75
N GLY A 49 13.07 0.84 17.38
CA GLY A 49 13.95 1.89 16.88
C GLY A 49 14.23 1.84 15.38
N ASN A 50 14.90 2.89 14.90
CA ASN A 50 15.09 3.17 13.48
C ASN A 50 15.92 2.09 12.75
N ALA A 51 16.94 1.52 13.40
CA ALA A 51 17.80 0.50 12.80
C ALA A 51 17.01 -0.78 12.45
N ALA A 52 16.21 -1.28 13.39
CA ALA A 52 15.35 -2.45 13.16
C ALA A 52 14.29 -2.15 12.09
N ALA A 53 13.69 -0.96 12.15
CA ALA A 53 12.70 -0.51 11.17
C ALA A 53 13.27 -0.46 9.74
N PHE A 54 14.49 0.06 9.60
CA PHE A 54 15.19 0.12 8.31
C PHE A 54 15.50 -1.27 7.74
N VAL A 55 15.87 -2.25 8.58
CA VAL A 55 16.07 -3.64 8.16
C VAL A 55 14.78 -4.24 7.60
N HIS A 56 13.63 -3.98 8.24
CA HIS A 56 12.35 -4.46 7.72
C HIS A 56 11.93 -3.74 6.43
N LYS A 57 12.18 -2.43 6.32
CA LYS A 57 11.96 -1.67 5.09
C LYS A 57 12.74 -2.25 3.91
N THR A 58 14.03 -2.53 4.07
CA THR A 58 14.86 -3.09 2.98
C THR A 58 14.37 -4.49 2.58
N LYS A 59 13.97 -5.32 3.53
CA LYS A 59 13.33 -6.62 3.26
C LYS A 59 12.01 -6.47 2.50
N ALA A 60 11.20 -5.47 2.85
CA ALA A 60 9.95 -5.18 2.14
C ALA A 60 10.20 -4.75 0.68
N ILE A 61 11.16 -3.86 0.44
CA ILE A 61 11.55 -3.42 -0.92
C ILE A 61 12.05 -4.61 -1.75
N SER A 62 12.92 -5.45 -1.19
CA SER A 62 13.43 -6.63 -1.89
C SER A 62 12.32 -7.63 -2.25
N ALA A 63 11.41 -7.89 -1.31
CA ALA A 63 10.27 -8.78 -1.55
C ALA A 63 9.29 -8.19 -2.58
N LEU A 64 9.08 -6.87 -2.55
CA LEU A 64 8.25 -6.15 -3.52
C LEU A 64 8.85 -6.21 -4.94
N ALA A 65 10.16 -5.98 -5.08
CA ALA A 65 10.84 -6.09 -6.36
C ALA A 65 10.73 -7.51 -6.94
N ARG A 66 10.88 -8.55 -6.10
CA ARG A 66 10.65 -9.94 -6.50
C ARG A 66 9.19 -10.20 -6.89
N SER A 67 8.24 -9.65 -6.16
CA SER A 67 6.81 -9.74 -6.49
C SER A 67 6.52 -9.16 -7.87
N LEU A 68 7.07 -7.98 -8.18
CA LEU A 68 6.89 -7.31 -9.48
C LEU A 68 7.52 -8.06 -10.66
N SER A 69 8.52 -8.90 -10.42
CA SER A 69 9.12 -9.76 -11.45
C SER A 69 8.32 -11.03 -11.76
N LEU A 70 7.29 -11.33 -10.96
CA LEU A 70 6.43 -12.50 -11.10
C LEU A 70 5.08 -12.12 -11.73
N ASP A 71 4.38 -13.13 -12.25
CA ASP A 71 3.19 -13.00 -13.09
C ASP A 71 2.04 -12.18 -12.48
N LYS A 72 1.38 -11.31 -13.27
CA LYS A 72 0.50 -10.22 -12.80
C LYS A 72 -0.93 -10.65 -12.46
N THR A 73 -1.10 -11.50 -11.44
CA THR A 73 -2.45 -11.85 -10.95
C THR A 73 -3.10 -10.72 -10.14
N ARG A 74 -4.44 -10.70 -10.04
CA ARG A 74 -5.18 -9.66 -9.30
C ARG A 74 -4.80 -9.60 -7.82
N GLU A 75 -4.60 -10.76 -7.20
CA GLU A 75 -4.20 -10.85 -5.80
C GLU A 75 -2.79 -10.29 -5.60
N LEU A 76 -1.86 -10.63 -6.51
CA LEU A 76 -0.52 -10.08 -6.53
C LEU A 76 -0.55 -8.55 -6.63
N THR A 77 -1.38 -7.99 -7.51
CA THR A 77 -1.56 -6.54 -7.64
C THR A 77 -2.00 -5.92 -6.33
N SER A 78 -2.98 -6.51 -5.63
CA SER A 78 -3.49 -5.96 -4.36
C SER A 78 -2.44 -5.96 -3.24
N LYS A 79 -1.72 -7.07 -3.05
CA LYS A 79 -0.64 -7.19 -2.05
C LYS A 79 0.51 -6.24 -2.36
N THR A 80 0.86 -6.09 -3.64
CA THR A 80 1.89 -5.15 -4.12
C THR A 80 1.50 -3.70 -3.86
N VAL A 81 0.23 -3.33 -4.10
CA VAL A 81 -0.31 -2.00 -3.78
C VAL A 81 -0.21 -1.73 -2.28
N VAL A 82 -0.67 -2.66 -1.45
CA VAL A 82 -0.63 -2.53 0.01
C VAL A 82 0.80 -2.40 0.53
N ALA A 83 1.72 -3.26 0.07
CA ALA A 83 3.12 -3.18 0.46
C ALA A 83 3.75 -1.83 0.08
N SER A 84 3.43 -1.30 -1.10
CA SER A 84 3.91 0.02 -1.54
C SER A 84 3.34 1.15 -0.68
N MET A 85 2.06 1.06 -0.30
CA MET A 85 1.42 2.04 0.60
C MET A 85 2.01 2.00 2.02
N LEU A 86 2.38 0.83 2.53
CA LEU A 86 3.08 0.70 3.82
C LEU A 86 4.48 1.34 3.78
N LEU A 87 5.20 1.20 2.65
CA LEU A 87 6.47 1.89 2.43
C LEU A 87 6.30 3.41 2.31
N TYR A 88 5.25 3.88 1.63
CA TYR A 88 4.87 5.30 1.64
C TYR A 88 4.62 5.81 3.07
N LEU A 89 3.88 5.07 3.90
CA LEU A 89 3.66 5.44 5.30
C LEU A 89 4.97 5.47 6.09
N TYR A 90 5.90 4.55 5.84
CA TYR A 90 7.19 4.56 6.50
C TYR A 90 7.93 5.87 6.25
N GLU A 91 8.00 6.31 4.99
CA GLU A 91 8.72 7.52 4.61
C GLU A 91 8.03 8.80 5.10
N THR A 92 6.70 8.82 5.16
CA THR A 92 5.96 9.98 5.68
C THR A 92 6.05 10.09 7.20
N THR A 93 6.13 8.96 7.91
CA THR A 93 6.31 8.93 9.37
C THR A 93 7.76 9.10 9.81
N HIS A 94 8.71 8.74 8.95
CA HIS A 94 10.14 8.90 9.18
C HIS A 94 10.81 9.54 7.95
N PRO A 95 10.59 10.86 7.73
CA PRO A 95 11.10 11.54 6.56
C PRO A 95 12.63 11.48 6.52
N SER A 96 13.15 10.92 5.42
CA SER A 96 14.58 10.89 5.17
C SER A 96 15.12 12.30 4.94
N LEU A 97 16.35 12.57 5.37
CA LEU A 97 17.07 13.82 5.07
C LEU A 97 17.34 14.00 3.56
N THR A 98 17.21 12.93 2.77
CA THR A 98 17.53 12.85 1.34
C THR A 98 16.38 13.24 0.41
N GLY A 99 15.29 13.80 0.93
CA GLY A 99 14.15 14.29 0.14
C GLY A 99 12.92 13.37 0.16
N PRO A 100 11.91 13.63 -0.69
CA PRO A 100 10.58 13.00 -0.64
C PRO A 100 10.56 11.59 -1.23
N SER A 101 11.26 10.68 -0.58
CA SER A 101 11.22 9.24 -0.89
C SER A 101 9.78 8.69 -0.96
N TRP A 102 8.84 9.26 -0.20
CA TRP A 102 7.42 8.88 -0.20
C TRP A 102 6.76 9.02 -1.58
N ALA A 103 7.10 10.05 -2.37
CA ALA A 103 6.46 10.34 -3.65
C ALA A 103 6.78 9.25 -4.70
N LEU A 104 7.96 8.62 -4.59
CA LEU A 104 8.36 7.51 -5.46
C LEU A 104 7.45 6.29 -5.26
N TYR A 105 7.11 5.95 -4.02
CA TYR A 105 6.21 4.82 -3.74
C TYR A 105 4.80 5.11 -4.22
N LEU A 106 4.32 6.35 -4.07
CA LEU A 106 2.99 6.77 -4.50
C LEU A 106 2.86 6.81 -6.04
N CYS A 107 3.88 7.32 -6.74
CA CYS A 107 3.94 7.28 -8.21
C CYS A 107 4.08 5.84 -8.73
N GLY A 108 4.93 5.04 -8.10
CA GLY A 108 5.14 3.64 -8.46
C GLY A 108 3.86 2.81 -8.35
N VAL A 109 3.15 2.94 -7.24
CA VAL A 109 1.90 2.20 -7.03
C VAL A 109 0.79 2.65 -7.98
N LYS A 110 0.72 3.93 -8.34
CA LYS A 110 -0.19 4.43 -9.38
C LYS A 110 0.09 3.77 -10.73
N LYS A 111 1.35 3.67 -11.15
CA LYS A 111 1.73 2.97 -12.40
C LYS A 111 1.31 1.50 -12.38
N ILE A 112 1.54 0.82 -11.26
CA ILE A 112 1.14 -0.59 -11.07
C ILE A 112 -0.38 -0.73 -11.16
N ALA A 113 -1.13 0.10 -10.43
CA ALA A 113 -2.58 0.12 -10.45
C ALA A 113 -3.11 0.37 -11.86
N THR A 114 -2.69 1.45 -12.53
CA THR A 114 -3.13 1.79 -13.89
C THR A 114 -2.83 0.68 -14.90
N SER A 115 -1.66 0.03 -14.81
CA SER A 115 -1.32 -1.09 -15.70
C SER A 115 -2.26 -2.29 -15.52
N ALA A 116 -2.65 -2.59 -14.28
CA ALA A 116 -3.61 -3.66 -13.98
C ALA A 116 -5.06 -3.28 -14.35
N HIS A 117 -5.39 -1.98 -14.39
CA HIS A 117 -6.68 -1.48 -14.85
C HIS A 117 -6.79 -1.47 -16.38
N MET A 118 -5.71 -1.16 -17.11
CA MET A 118 -5.72 -1.16 -18.58
C MET A 118 -5.95 -2.56 -19.18
N GLU A 119 -5.55 -3.63 -18.48
CA GLU A 119 -5.84 -5.01 -18.89
C GLU A 119 -7.31 -5.44 -18.66
N ARG A 120 -8.09 -4.72 -17.84
CA ARG A 120 -9.49 -5.05 -17.53
C ARG A 120 -10.39 -3.84 -17.72
N ASN A 121 -11.08 -3.79 -18.88
CA ASN A 121 -12.16 -2.86 -19.24
C ASN A 121 -12.70 -1.96 -18.10
N THR A 122 -12.54 -0.65 -18.33
CA THR A 122 -12.63 0.56 -17.48
C THR A 122 -13.92 0.80 -16.65
N ARG A 123 -14.80 -0.17 -16.41
CA ARG A 123 -16.13 0.08 -15.81
C ARG A 123 -16.27 -0.14 -14.31
N ARG A 124 -15.19 -0.45 -13.57
CA ARG A 124 -15.27 -0.82 -12.15
C ARG A 124 -14.32 -0.08 -11.22
N CYS A 125 -14.01 1.18 -11.51
CA CYS A 125 -13.09 1.99 -10.70
C CYS A 125 -13.50 2.07 -9.21
N MET A 126 -14.80 1.99 -8.90
CA MET A 126 -15.34 1.99 -7.53
C MET A 126 -15.45 0.61 -6.85
N ASP A 127 -15.23 -0.50 -7.55
CA ASP A 127 -15.25 -1.87 -6.98
C ASP A 127 -13.85 -2.35 -6.54
N HIS A 128 -12.85 -1.50 -6.65
CA HIS A 128 -11.48 -1.80 -6.26
C HIS A 128 -11.38 -1.62 -4.75
N GLY A 129 -11.25 -2.74 -4.04
CA GLY A 129 -11.36 -2.83 -2.58
C GLY A 129 -10.56 -1.77 -1.78
N PRO A 130 -10.74 -1.73 -0.45
CA PRO A 130 -10.45 -0.58 0.41
C PRO A 130 -9.04 0.02 0.30
N PHE A 131 -8.06 -0.72 -0.22
CA PHE A 131 -6.69 -0.27 -0.50
C PHE A 131 -6.58 0.76 -1.64
N PHE A 132 -7.44 0.67 -2.66
CA PHE A 132 -7.43 1.64 -3.76
C PHE A 132 -8.05 2.97 -3.32
N ASN A 133 -9.10 2.94 -2.48
CA ASN A 133 -9.61 4.13 -1.83
C ASN A 133 -8.56 4.77 -0.92
N TRP A 134 -7.81 3.95 -0.18
CA TRP A 134 -6.70 4.41 0.65
C TRP A 134 -5.58 5.06 -0.19
N LEU A 135 -5.20 4.44 -1.31
CA LEU A 135 -4.27 5.01 -2.28
C LEU A 135 -4.77 6.35 -2.84
N HIS A 136 -6.01 6.40 -3.31
CA HIS A 136 -6.60 7.58 -3.92
C HIS A 136 -6.67 8.76 -2.95
N TYR A 137 -7.01 8.50 -1.68
CA TYR A 137 -6.97 9.52 -0.63
C TYR A 137 -5.56 10.13 -0.50
N HIS A 138 -4.52 9.30 -0.38
CA HIS A 138 -3.15 9.79 -0.22
C HIS A 138 -2.58 10.43 -1.50
N GLU A 139 -3.06 10.04 -2.68
CA GLU A 139 -2.78 10.73 -3.93
C GLU A 139 -3.32 12.16 -3.92
N ILE A 140 -4.60 12.34 -3.59
CA ILE A 140 -5.22 13.67 -3.46
C ILE A 140 -4.45 14.50 -2.44
N MET A 141 -4.13 13.94 -1.27
CA MET A 141 -3.34 14.65 -0.25
C MET A 141 -1.93 15.00 -0.74
N GLY A 142 -1.33 14.13 -1.55
CA GLY A 142 -0.05 14.38 -2.20
C GLY A 142 -0.07 15.64 -3.06
N HIS A 143 -1.13 15.89 -3.83
CA HIS A 143 -1.26 17.09 -4.67
C HIS A 143 -1.22 18.42 -3.90
N PHE A 144 -1.58 18.40 -2.62
CA PHE A 144 -1.47 19.59 -1.75
C PHE A 144 -0.11 19.72 -1.05
N SER A 145 0.78 18.74 -1.22
CA SER A 145 2.15 18.83 -0.72
C SER A 145 3.02 19.63 -1.70
N LEU A 146 3.88 20.51 -1.17
CA LEU A 146 4.85 21.31 -1.96
C LEU A 146 5.87 20.47 -2.74
N VAL A 147 5.84 19.15 -2.55
CA VAL A 147 6.85 18.22 -3.01
C VAL A 147 6.32 17.26 -4.07
N TRP A 148 5.02 17.32 -4.38
CA TRP A 148 4.47 16.60 -5.51
C TRP A 148 5.07 17.13 -6.80
N PRO A 149 5.84 16.33 -7.58
CA PRO A 149 6.27 16.77 -8.88
C PRO A 149 5.01 16.96 -9.72
N ILE A 150 4.71 18.22 -10.06
CA ILE A 150 3.77 18.58 -11.09
C ILE A 150 4.35 18.03 -12.39
N HIS A 151 4.05 16.77 -12.73
CA HIS A 151 4.26 16.29 -14.08
C HIS A 151 3.26 17.04 -14.96
N LYS A 152 3.79 18.03 -15.67
CA LYS A 152 3.36 18.34 -17.05
C LYS A 152 3.46 17.07 -17.90
#